data_AF-A0A6I1JCA6-F1
#
_entry.id   AF-A0A6I1JCA6-F1
#
_cell.length_a   1.000
_cell.length_b   1.000
_cell.length_c   1.000
_cell.angle_alpha   90.00
_cell.angle_beta   90.00
_cell.angle_gamma   90.00
#
_symmetry.space_group_name_H-M   'P 1'
#
loop_
_entity.id
_entity.type
_entity.pdbx_description
1 polymer ?
#
loop_
_entity_poly.entity_id
_entity_poly.type
_entity_poly.pdbx_seq_one_letter_code
_entity_poly.pdbx_strand_id
1 'polypeptide(L)' 'MTREDDKAEVITRRIQVYKDQTEPLLAYYRASGNFVETDGGKAPEAVTKDVLALLHAKP' A
#
# COMPACT_ATOMS: atom_id res chain seq x y z
N MET A 1 1.38 24.07 -12.55
CA MET A 1 0.17 23.37 -13.05
C MET A 1 0.09 22.04 -12.32
N THR A 2 -1.08 21.69 -11.81
CA THR A 2 -1.36 20.41 -11.12
C THR A 2 -1.65 19.33 -12.16
N ARG A 3 -1.27 18.06 -11.93
CA ARG A 3 -1.57 16.98 -12.87
C ARG A 3 -3.08 16.72 -12.90
N GLU A 4 -3.60 16.26 -14.04
CA GLU A 4 -5.03 16.01 -14.21
C GLU A 4 -5.57 14.93 -13.25
N ASP A 5 -4.73 13.98 -12.83
CA ASP A 5 -5.10 12.90 -11.90
C ASP A 5 -5.10 13.33 -10.43
N ASP A 6 -4.61 14.53 -10.12
CA ASP A 6 -4.59 15.10 -8.78
C ASP A 6 -5.87 15.91 -8.47
N LYS A 7 -6.86 15.91 -9.38
CA LYS A 7 -8.19 16.50 -9.14
C LYS A 7 -8.97 15.69 -8.10
N ALA A 8 -9.70 16.36 -7.21
CA ALA A 8 -10.40 15.73 -6.09
C ALA A 8 -11.42 14.66 -6.53
N GLU A 9 -12.12 14.90 -7.63
CA GLU A 9 -13.09 13.96 -8.21
C GLU A 9 -12.39 12.69 -8.71
N VAL A 10 -11.21 12.84 -9.32
CA VAL A 10 -10.39 11.72 -9.81
C VAL A 10 -9.80 10.92 -8.65
N ILE A 11 -9.30 11.60 -7.61
CA ILE A 11 -8.80 10.95 -6.39
C ILE A 11 -9.89 10.09 -5.75
N THR A 12 -11.09 10.65 -5.58
CA THR A 12 -12.25 9.95 -5.00
C THR A 12 -12.58 8.68 -5.80
N ARG A 13 -12.62 8.79 -7.13
CA ARG A 13 -12.88 7.64 -8.01
C ARG A 13 -11.78 6.58 -7.90
N ARG A 14 -10.50 6.97 -7.83
CA ARG A 14 -9.36 6.05 -7.70
C ARG A 14 -9.40 5.28 -6.38
N ILE A 15 -9.73 5.94 -5.28
CA ILE A 15 -9.88 5.29 -3.97
C ILE A 15 -11.01 4.26 -4.02
N GLN A 16 -12.15 4.59 -4.62
CA GLN A 16 -13.25 3.63 -4.76
C GLN A 16 -12.85 2.41 -5.59
N VAL A 17 -12.22 2.61 -6.75
CA VAL A 17 -11.75 1.50 -7.60
C VAL A 17 -10.73 0.62 -6.86
N TYR A 18 -9.81 1.22 -6.09
CA TYR A 18 -8.87 0.45 -5.26
C TYR A 18 -9.60 -0.44 -4.25
N LYS A 19 -10.60 0.11 -3.52
CA LYS A 19 -11.40 -0.65 -2.55
C LYS A 19 -12.17 -1.79 -3.19
N ASP A 20 -12.72 -1.57 -4.39
CA ASP A 20 -13.55 -2.56 -5.08
C ASP A 20 -12.74 -3.67 -5.75
N GLN A 21 -11.54 -3.36 -6.27
CA GLN A 21 -10.80 -4.27 -7.16
C GLN A 21 -9.44 -4.72 -6.61
N THR A 22 -8.75 -3.88 -5.85
CA THR A 22 -7.37 -4.15 -5.40
C THR A 22 -7.34 -4.63 -3.95
N GLU A 23 -8.05 -3.96 -3.04
CA GLU A 23 -8.08 -4.32 -1.62
C GLU A 23 -8.50 -5.78 -1.35
N PRO A 24 -9.49 -6.37 -2.06
CA PRO A 24 -9.87 -7.77 -1.86
C PRO A 24 -8.73 -8.77 -2.12
N LEU A 25 -7.73 -8.41 -2.95
CA LEU A 25 -6.57 -9.27 -3.22
C LEU A 25 -5.69 -9.47 -1.98
N LEU A 26 -5.78 -8.58 -0.98
CA LEU A 26 -5.05 -8.75 0.29
C LEU A 26 -5.43 -10.05 0.98
N ALA A 27 -6.68 -10.51 0.88
CA ALA A 27 -7.11 -11.77 1.48
C ALA A 27 -6.33 -12.96 0.89
N TYR A 28 -6.14 -12.96 -0.44
CA TYR A 28 -5.37 -14.00 -1.13
C TYR A 28 -3.90 -13.99 -0.71
N TYR A 29 -3.24 -12.82 -0.69
CA TYR A 29 -1.83 -12.74 -0.31
C TYR A 29 -1.61 -12.99 1.19
N ARG A 30 -2.51 -12.56 2.08
CA ARG A 30 -2.40 -12.91 3.51
C ARG A 30 -2.41 -14.43 3.74
N ALA A 31 -3.07 -15.19 2.87
CA ALA A 31 -3.07 -16.65 2.92
C ALA A 31 -1.81 -17.31 2.32
N SER A 32 -0.94 -16.58 1.59
CA SER A 32 0.23 -17.16 0.91
C SER A 32 1.43 -17.46 1.82
N GLY A 33 1.30 -17.24 3.13
CA GLY A 33 2.31 -17.58 4.16
C GLY A 33 3.59 -16.74 4.13
N ASN A 34 3.73 -15.84 3.17
CA ASN A 34 4.91 -14.99 2.97
C ASN A 34 4.59 -13.49 2.91
N PHE A 35 3.35 -13.13 3.24
CA PHE A 35 2.87 -11.76 3.29
C PHE A 35 3.40 -11.04 4.52
N VAL A 36 3.88 -9.82 4.31
CA VAL A 36 4.35 -8.90 5.35
C VAL A 36 3.69 -7.54 5.14
N GLU A 37 3.37 -6.85 6.22
CA GLU A 37 2.65 -5.57 6.22
C GLU A 37 3.40 -4.56 7.10
N THR A 38 3.42 -3.29 6.68
CA THR A 38 3.97 -2.17 7.46
C THR A 38 3.09 -0.94 7.29
N ASP A 39 3.17 -0.02 8.26
CA ASP A 39 2.41 1.22 8.29
C ASP A 39 3.08 2.31 7.43
N GLY A 40 2.45 2.65 6.31
CA GLY A 40 2.88 3.70 5.40
C GLY A 40 2.54 5.13 5.83
N GLY A 41 1.83 5.32 6.95
CA GLY A 41 1.48 6.65 7.48
C GLY A 41 2.60 7.34 8.27
N LYS A 42 3.73 6.66 8.48
CA LYS A 42 4.91 7.20 9.19
C LYS A 42 5.75 8.11 8.30
N ALA A 43 6.73 8.78 8.91
CA ALA A 43 7.76 9.51 8.17
C ALA A 43 8.52 8.57 7.20
N PRO A 44 8.93 9.05 6.00
CA PRO A 44 9.58 8.23 4.98
C PRO A 44 10.77 7.41 5.49
N GLU A 45 11.58 7.96 6.39
CA GLU A 45 12.76 7.29 6.97
C GLU A 45 12.35 6.11 7.86
N ALA A 46 11.25 6.25 8.61
CA ALA A 46 10.71 5.19 9.45
C ALA A 46 10.10 4.07 8.60
N VAL A 47 9.32 4.42 7.56
CA VAL A 47 8.78 3.45 6.60
C VAL A 47 9.92 2.67 5.92
N THR A 48 10.97 3.37 5.49
CA THR A 48 12.15 2.74 4.87
C THR A 48 12.81 1.73 5.80
N LYS A 49 13.01 2.10 7.06
CA LYS A 49 13.58 1.20 8.08
C LYS A 49 12.71 -0.04 8.28
N ASP A 50 11.39 0.13 8.38
CA ASP A 50 10.46 -0.98 8.58
C ASP A 50 10.47 -1.94 7.38
N VAL A 51 10.44 -1.41 6.15
CA VAL A 51 10.51 -2.22 4.93
C VAL A 51 11.81 -3.02 4.85
N LEU A 52 12.96 -2.39 5.12
CA LEU A 52 14.26 -3.08 5.11
C LEU A 52 14.33 -4.20 6.17
N ALA A 53 13.76 -3.96 7.35
CA ALA A 53 13.69 -4.98 8.40
C ALA A 53 12.84 -6.19 7.95
N LEU A 54 11.69 -5.95 7.32
CA LEU A 54 10.84 -7.03 6.79
C LEU A 54 11.53 -7.86 5.71
N LEU A 55 12.31 -7.23 4.83
CA LEU A 55 13.05 -7.93 3.78
C LEU A 55 14.18 -8.80 4.33
N HIS A 56 14.86 -8.37 5.39
CA HIS A 56 15.98 -9.11 6.00
C HIS A 56 15.56 -10.12 7.07
N ALA A 57 14.35 -10.03 7.62
CA ALA A 57 13.83 -10.97 8.63
C ALA A 57 13.40 -12.31 8.04
N LYS A 58 13.25 -12.39 6.72
CA LYS A 58 12.89 -13.62 6.02
C LYS A 58 14.14 -14.48 5.80
N PRO A 59 14.14 -15.76 6.21
CA PRO A 59 15.26 -16.67 5.93
C PRO A 59 15.43 -16.90 4.42
#